data_AF-A0A7J2J8P5-F1
#
_entry.id   AF-A0A7J2J8P5-F1
#
_cell.length_a   1.000
_cell.length_b   1.000
_cell.length_c   1.000
_cell.angle_alpha   90.00
_cell.angle_beta   90.00
_cell.angle_gamma   90.00
#
_symmetry.space_group_name_H-M   'P 1'
#
loop_
_entity.id
_entity.type
_entity.pdbx_description
1 polymer ?
#
loop_
_entity_poly.entity_id
_entity_poly.type
_entity_poly.pdbx_seq_one_letter_code
_entity_poly.pdbx_strand_id
1 'polypeptide(L)' 'MPPVVDTNKCKGAGACAEVCPANVFDLVDGKAVVARPQD' A
#
# COMPACT_ATOMS: atom_id res chain seq x y z
N MET A 1 -12.85 3.39 -7.31
CA MET A 1 -12.45 4.15 -6.11
C MET A 1 -11.12 3.57 -5.65
N PRO A 2 -10.01 4.31 -5.77
CA PRO A 2 -8.70 3.79 -5.42
C PRO A 2 -8.56 3.63 -3.91
N PRO A 3 -7.76 2.66 -3.43
CA PRO A 3 -7.45 2.52 -2.01
C PRO A 3 -6.67 3.75 -1.53
N VAL A 4 -6.87 4.11 -0.26
CA VAL A 4 -6.14 5.21 0.39
C VAL A 4 -5.43 4.66 1.62
N VAL A 5 -4.15 4.97 1.76
CA VAL A 5 -3.35 4.58 2.93
C VAL A 5 -3.17 5.78 3.84
N ASP A 6 -3.58 5.65 5.10
CA ASP A 6 -3.24 6.59 6.16
C ASP A 6 -1.87 6.25 6.74
N THR A 7 -0.85 7.06 6.42
CA THR A 7 0.53 6.84 6.83
C THR A 7 0.76 7.01 8.33
N ASN A 8 -0.11 7.73 9.04
CA ASN A 8 -0.05 7.85 10.50
C ASN A 8 -0.45 6.55 11.18
N LYS A 9 -1.41 5.81 10.59
CA LYS A 9 -1.88 4.52 11.09
C LYS A 9 -1.11 3.33 10.51
N CYS A 10 -0.49 3.52 9.35
CA CYS A 10 0.30 2.48 8.70
C CYS A 10 1.47 2.08 9.59
N LYS A 11 1.57 0.81 9.93
CA LYS A 11 2.66 0.26 10.75
C LYS A 11 3.82 -0.29 9.91
N GLY A 12 3.74 -0.21 8.59
CA GLY A 12 4.78 -0.76 7.70
C GLY A 12 4.78 -2.28 7.58
N ALA A 13 3.68 -2.95 7.94
CA ALA A 13 3.63 -4.41 8.03
C ALA A 13 3.78 -5.14 6.68
N GLY A 14 3.65 -4.45 5.53
CA GLY A 14 3.79 -5.06 4.20
C GLY A 14 2.66 -5.99 3.76
N ALA A 15 1.81 -6.47 4.66
CA ALA A 15 0.72 -7.40 4.35
C ALA A 15 -0.22 -6.93 3.21
N CYS A 16 -0.43 -5.62 3.07
CA CYS A 16 -1.22 -5.05 1.98
C CYS A 16 -0.56 -5.25 0.60
N ALA A 17 0.77 -5.16 0.49
CA ALA A 17 1.50 -5.43 -0.74
C ALA A 17 1.50 -6.93 -1.07
N GLU A 18 1.63 -7.81 -0.07
CA GLU A 18 1.61 -9.26 -0.28
C GLU A 18 0.24 -9.80 -0.69
N VAL A 19 -0.84 -9.32 -0.08
CA VAL A 19 -2.19 -9.83 -0.35
C VAL A 19 -2.81 -9.24 -1.61
N CYS A 20 -2.30 -8.11 -2.10
CA CYS A 20 -2.91 -7.42 -3.22
C CYS A 20 -2.59 -8.13 -4.55
N PRO A 21 -3.58 -8.72 -5.24
CA PRO A 21 -3.34 -9.46 -6.48
C PRO A 21 -2.91 -8.54 -7.64
N ALA A 22 -3.33 -7.28 -7.62
CA ALA A 22 -2.93 -6.26 -8.58
C ALA A 22 -1.59 -5.61 -8.22
N ASN A 23 -1.04 -5.93 -7.05
CA ASN A 23 0.25 -5.43 -6.56
C ASN A 23 0.34 -3.89 -6.64
N VAL A 24 -0.71 -3.20 -6.15
CA VAL A 24 -0.89 -1.73 -6.26
C VAL A 24 -0.16 -0.92 -5.18
N PHE A 25 0.37 -1.61 -4.16
CA PHE A 25 1.02 -1.00 -3.00
C PHE A 25 2.52 -1.26 -3.03
N ASP A 26 3.30 -0.21 -2.78
CA ASP A 26 4.74 -0.30 -2.52
C ASP A 26 5.04 0.03 -1.06
N LEU A 27 6.19 -0.44 -0.56
CA LEU A 27 6.74 0.00 0.72
C LEU A 27 7.88 0.97 0.51
N VAL A 28 7.70 2.22 0.96
CA VAL A 28 8.71 3.28 0.94
C VAL A 28 8.89 3.79 2.36
N ASP A 29 10.13 3.85 2.85
CA ASP A 29 10.47 4.27 4.21
C ASP A 29 9.69 3.52 5.30
N GLY A 30 9.41 2.23 5.07
CA GLY A 30 8.64 1.39 5.99
C GLY A 30 7.16 1.77 6.06
N LYS A 31 6.60 2.43 5.05
CA LYS A 31 5.18 2.79 4.96
C LYS A 31 4.61 2.35 3.61
N ALA A 32 3.36 1.92 3.62
CA ALA A 32 2.66 1.57 2.39
C ALA A 32 2.27 2.83 1.61
N VAL A 33 2.56 2.83 0.31
CA VAL A 33 2.23 3.89 -0.63
C VAL A 33 1.44 3.27 -1.77
N VAL A 34 0.39 3.97 -2.21
CA VAL A 34 -0.42 3.53 -3.36
C VAL A 34 0.29 3.98 -4.63
N ALA A 35 1.05 3.08 -5.24
CA ALA A 35 1.90 3.41 -6.40
C ALA A 35 1.12 3.39 -7.71
N ARG A 36 0.18 2.45 -7.84
CA ARG A 36 -0.59 2.23 -9.08
C ARG A 36 -2.07 1.94 -8.80
N PRO A 37 -2.85 2.99 -8.49
CA PRO A 37 -4.25 2.87 -8.04
C PRO A 37 -5.27 2.48 -9.12
N GLN A 38 -4.85 2.34 -10.38
CA GLN A 38 -5.74 2.15 -11.55
C GLN A 38 -5.55 0.79 -12.22
N ASP A 39 -4.58 -0.01 -11.77
CA ASP A 39 -4.31 -1.37 -12.24
C ASP A 39 -5.30 -2.40 -11.67
#